data_AF-A0A1F3QP54-F1
#
_entry.id   AF-A0A1F3QP54-F1
#
_cell.length_a   1.000
_cell.length_b   1.000
_cell.length_c   1.000
_cell.angle_alpha   90.00
_cell.angle_beta   90.00
_cell.angle_gamma   90.00
#
_symmetry.space_group_name_H-M   'P 1'
#
loop_
_entity.id
_entity.type
_entity.pdbx_description
1 polymer ?
#
loop_
_entity_poly.entity_id
_entity_poly.type
_entity_poly.pdbx_seq_one_letter_code
_entity_poly.pdbx_strand_id
1 'polypeptide(L)' 'MKKLLYLFLIGVSSTIVSCAQEQCECQQDGDNITYTNDDAKDAGVDLETYCEGLDGVVKLSNSSNKCSIQ' A
#
# COMPACT_ATOMS: atom_id res chain seq x y z
N MET A 1 -32.07 7.37 19.86
CA MET A 1 -32.28 8.12 18.60
C MET A 1 -31.00 8.07 17.80
N LYS A 2 -31.14 7.84 16.49
CA LYS A 2 -30.10 7.61 15.47
C LYS A 2 -28.96 8.63 15.52
N LYS A 3 -27.70 8.18 15.29
CA LYS A 3 -26.80 8.66 14.22
C LYS A 3 -25.73 7.59 13.92
N LEU A 4 -26.15 6.56 13.16
CA LEU A 4 -25.25 5.67 12.43
C LEU A 4 -24.70 6.46 11.23
N LEU A 5 -23.46 6.93 11.32
CA LEU A 5 -22.73 7.47 10.17
C LEU A 5 -22.20 6.30 9.34
N TYR A 6 -23.05 5.88 8.42
CA TYR A 6 -22.76 5.07 7.26
C TYR A 6 -21.74 5.80 6.38
N LEU A 7 -20.46 5.44 6.44
CA LEU A 7 -19.41 5.98 5.58
C LEU A 7 -18.36 4.91 5.22
N PHE A 8 -18.82 3.72 4.81
CA PHE A 8 -17.98 2.74 4.13
C PHE A 8 -18.74 2.14 2.94
N LEU A 9 -19.03 2.99 1.96
CA LEU A 9 -19.07 2.64 0.55
C LEU A 9 -17.69 3.11 0.06
N ILE A 10 -16.69 2.25 -0.14
CA ILE A 10 -16.49 1.44 -1.34
C ILE A 10 -15.67 0.22 -0.92
N GLY A 11 -16.26 -0.96 -1.07
CA GLY A 11 -15.58 -2.25 -0.87
C GLY A 11 -16.22 -3.28 -1.80
N VAL A 12 -16.45 -2.90 -3.06
CA VAL A 12 -16.82 -3.86 -4.10
C VAL A 12 -15.54 -4.48 -4.61
N SER A 13 -15.12 -5.58 -3.99
CA SER A 13 -14.50 -6.70 -4.70
C SER A 13 -14.44 -7.90 -3.77
N SER A 14 -15.46 -8.73 -3.91
CA SER A 14 -15.51 -10.10 -3.46
C SER A 14 -14.36 -10.90 -4.09
N THR A 15 -13.26 -11.08 -3.37
CA THR A 15 -12.43 -12.29 -3.44
C THR A 15 -11.81 -12.52 -2.08
N ILE A 16 -12.38 -13.45 -1.32
CA ILE A 16 -11.71 -14.08 -0.19
C ILE A 16 -10.62 -14.96 -0.81
N VAL A 17 -9.48 -14.37 -1.16
CA VAL A 17 -8.24 -15.10 -1.38
C VAL A 17 -7.39 -14.75 -0.17
N SER A 18 -7.46 -15.58 0.87
CA SER A 18 -6.52 -15.56 2.00
C SER A 18 -5.13 -16.03 1.57
N CYS A 19 -4.60 -15.47 0.49
CA CYS A 19 -3.17 -15.36 0.31
C CYS A 19 -2.82 -14.01 0.94
N ALA A 20 -2.16 -14.01 2.09
CA ALA A 20 -1.35 -12.86 2.46
C ALA A 20 -0.29 -12.73 1.37
N GLN A 21 -0.64 -12.07 0.27
CA GLN A 21 0.34 -11.69 -0.74
C GLN A 21 1.07 -10.52 -0.11
N GLU A 22 2.37 -10.70 0.11
CA GLU A 22 3.22 -9.60 0.56
C GLU A 22 2.99 -8.42 -0.40
N GLN A 23 2.68 -7.27 0.18
CA GLN A 23 2.41 -6.03 -0.54
C GLN A 23 3.12 -4.87 0.17
N CYS A 24 3.65 -3.92 -0.60
CA CYS A 24 4.27 -2.72 -0.07
C CYS A 24 3.25 -1.58 -0.09
N GLU A 25 2.88 -1.07 1.08
CA GLU A 25 2.00 0.09 1.20
C GLU A 25 2.82 1.35 1.49
N CYS A 26 2.70 2.34 0.61
CA CYS A 26 3.33 3.65 0.73
C CYS A 26 2.29 4.71 1.07
N GLN A 27 2.45 5.36 2.22
CA GLN A 27 1.67 6.54 2.58
C GLN A 27 2.38 7.79 2.04
N GLN A 28 1.74 8.50 1.12
CA GLN A 28 2.24 9.72 0.48
C GLN A 28 1.23 10.84 0.59
N ASP A 29 1.55 11.90 1.34
CA ASP A 29 0.75 13.14 1.43
C ASP A 29 -0.75 12.92 1.79
N GLY A 30 -1.06 11.83 2.48
CA GLY A 30 -2.41 11.46 2.91
C GLY A 30 -3.05 10.36 2.06
N ASP A 31 -2.46 10.00 0.92
CA ASP A 31 -2.85 8.90 0.06
C ASP A 31 -2.08 7.62 0.39
N ASN A 32 -2.70 6.46 0.18
CA ASN A 32 -2.05 5.16 0.31
C ASN A 32 -1.93 4.54 -1.09
N ILE A 33 -0.70 4.20 -1.48
CA ILE A 33 -0.38 3.52 -2.73
C ILE A 33 0.13 2.13 -2.39
N THR A 34 -0.46 1.11 -3.00
CA THR A 34 -0.06 -0.29 -2.79
C THR A 34 0.70 -0.77 -4.01
N TYR A 35 1.86 -1.38 -3.77
CA TYR A 35 2.66 -2.07 -4.76
C TYR A 35 2.70 -3.57 -4.44
N THR A 36 2.63 -4.37 -5.48
CA THR A 36 2.55 -5.82 -5.40
C THR A 36 3.87 -6.47 -5.79
N ASN A 37 3.98 -7.78 -5.57
CA ASN A 37 5.07 -8.59 -6.07
C ASN A 37 5.25 -8.50 -7.59
N ASP A 38 4.18 -8.23 -8.36
CA ASP A 38 4.30 -8.12 -9.81
C ASP A 38 4.98 -6.81 -10.21
N ASP A 39 4.72 -5.70 -9.50
CA ASP A 39 5.43 -4.43 -9.69
C ASP A 39 6.94 -4.56 -9.41
N ALA A 40 7.29 -5.29 -8.35
CA ALA A 40 8.69 -5.55 -7.99
C ALA A 40 9.39 -6.44 -9.04
N LYS A 41 8.69 -7.48 -9.54
CA LYS A 41 9.20 -8.35 -10.61
C LYS A 41 9.43 -7.60 -11.91
N ASP A 42 8.54 -6.67 -12.29
CA ASP A 42 8.74 -5.81 -13.46
C ASP A 42 9.97 -4.91 -13.31
N ALA A 43 10.29 -4.49 -12.08
CA ALA A 43 11.53 -3.80 -11.74
C ALA A 43 12.77 -4.73 -11.61
N GLY A 44 12.57 -6.05 -11.69
CA GLY A 44 13.64 -7.05 -11.59
C GLY A 44 14.21 -7.23 -10.17
N VAL A 45 13.44 -6.90 -9.14
CA VAL A 45 13.86 -6.97 -7.73
C VAL A 45 12.78 -7.66 -6.88
N ASP A 46 13.14 -8.07 -5.67
CA ASP A 46 12.20 -8.58 -4.68
C ASP A 46 11.37 -7.43 -4.07
N LEU A 47 10.17 -7.75 -3.59
CA LEU A 47 9.24 -6.74 -3.07
C LEU A 47 9.79 -5.97 -1.87
N GLU A 48 10.58 -6.62 -1.01
CA GLU A 48 11.22 -5.97 0.14
C GLU A 48 12.19 -4.88 -0.33
N THR A 49 13.10 -5.21 -1.25
CA THR A 49 14.04 -4.25 -1.85
C THR A 49 13.31 -3.14 -2.60
N TYR A 50 12.23 -3.48 -3.32
CA TYR A 50 11.40 -2.49 -3.99
C TYR A 50 10.77 -1.52 -2.97
N CYS A 51 10.24 -2.04 -1.86
CA CYS A 51 9.59 -1.26 -0.81
C CYS A 51 10.56 -0.35 -0.06
N GLU A 52 11.77 -0.84 0.26
CA GLU A 52 12.83 -0.03 0.88
C GLU A 52 13.29 1.10 -0.05
N GLY A 53 13.44 0.81 -1.35
CA GLY A 53 13.77 1.81 -2.36
C GLY A 53 12.70 2.89 -2.44
N LEU A 54 11.43 2.50 -2.48
CA LEU A 54 10.30 3.42 -2.45
C LEU A 54 10.24 4.23 -1.15
N ASP A 55 10.45 3.61 0.01
CA ASP A 55 10.48 4.29 1.31
C ASP A 55 11.53 5.42 1.32
N GLY A 56 12.72 5.15 0.80
CA GLY A 56 13.75 6.17 0.63
C GLY A 56 13.32 7.31 -0.27
N VAL A 57 12.73 7.01 -1.43
CA VAL A 57 12.30 8.03 -2.42
C VAL A 57 11.16 8.89 -1.88
N VAL A 58 10.16 8.29 -1.24
CA VAL A 58 9.00 9.06 -0.72
C VAL A 58 9.41 9.95 0.44
N LYS A 59 10.35 9.49 1.28
CA LYS A 59 10.91 10.28 2.39
C LYS A 59 11.72 11.48 1.93
N LEU A 60 12.38 11.40 0.77
CA LEU A 60 13.05 12.54 0.15
C LEU A 60 12.06 13.62 -0.28
N SER A 61 10.85 13.23 -0.65
CA SER A 61 9.80 14.16 -1.07
C SER A 61 9.08 14.78 0.13
N ASN A 62 8.78 13.97 1.16
CA ASN A 62 8.19 14.42 2.41
C ASN A 62 8.56 13.45 3.53
N SER A 63 9.15 13.95 4.62
CA SER A 63 9.61 13.11 5.75
C SER A 63 8.49 12.39 6.51
N SER A 64 7.23 12.81 6.31
CA SER A 64 6.06 12.12 6.86
C SER A 64 5.61 10.93 6.01
N ASN A 65 6.10 10.82 4.77
CA ASN A 65 5.84 9.70 3.90
C ASN A 65 6.65 8.48 4.38
N LYS A 66 6.10 7.29 4.15
CA LYS A 66 6.73 6.02 4.53
C LYS A 66 6.16 4.89 3.69
N CYS A 67 6.97 3.89 3.43
CA CYS A 67 6.50 2.63 2.88
C CYS A 67 6.74 1.48 3.86
N SER A 68 5.88 0.48 3.84
CA SER A 68 5.98 -0.69 4.72
C SER A 68 5.42 -1.92 4.02
N ILE A 69 6.10 -3.05 4.17
CA ILE A 69 5.56 -4.36 3.77
C ILE A 69 4.43 -4.75 4.73
N GLN A 70 3.37 -5.32 4.17
CA GLN A 70 2.21 -5.90 4.86
C GLN A 70 2.11 -7.39 4.57
#